data_AF-A0A378WIM4-F1
#
_entry.id   AF-A0A378WIM4-F1
#
_cell.length_a   1.000
_cell.length_b   1.000
_cell.length_c   1.000
_cell.angle_alpha   90.00
_cell.angle_beta   90.00
_cell.angle_gamma   90.00
#
_symmetry.space_group_name_H-M   'P 1'
#
loop_
_entity.id
_entity.type
_entity.pdbx_description
1 polymer ?
#
loop_
_entity_poly.entity_id
_entity_poly.type
_entity_poly.pdbx_seq_one_letter_code
_entity_poly.pdbx_strand_id
1 'polypeptide(L)'
;MKRGMVTENQLAIYCDSCGDLYTDADGESICFDSSHQAASYLAIGRDGWLYDGDQITCGGCRITAECDTHGHRFARSSESRSTSLRCDRCGAPDNEQENPK
;
A
#
# COMPACT_ATOMS: atom_id res chain seq x y z
N MET A 1 -27.47 -18.79 4.03
CA MET A 1 -28.07 -17.60 3.37
C MET A 1 -28.44 -16.59 4.43
N LYS A 2 -27.81 -15.42 4.42
CA LYS A 2 -28.16 -14.31 5.31
C LYS A 2 -29.35 -13.56 4.70
N ARG A 3 -30.33 -13.15 5.52
CA ARG A 3 -31.53 -12.41 5.08
C ARG A 3 -31.75 -11.25 6.06
N GLY A 4 -32.06 -10.05 5.55
CA GLY A 4 -32.26 -8.84 6.35
C GLY A 4 -31.01 -7.95 6.46
N MET A 5 -31.05 -6.95 7.35
CA MET A 5 -29.89 -6.10 7.65
C MET A 5 -28.95 -6.87 8.59
N VAL A 6 -27.72 -7.09 8.15
CA VAL A 6 -26.71 -7.85 8.92
C VAL A 6 -25.43 -7.01 8.96
N THR A 7 -24.87 -6.87 10.16
CA THR A 7 -23.53 -6.31 10.36
C THR A 7 -22.53 -7.45 10.32
N GLU A 8 -21.50 -7.30 9.49
CA GLU A 8 -20.42 -8.28 9.37
C GLU A 8 -19.09 -7.60 9.68
N ASN A 9 -18.22 -8.32 10.40
CA ASN A 9 -16.84 -7.89 10.57
C ASN A 9 -16.05 -8.30 9.34
N GLN A 10 -15.48 -7.30 8.67
CA GLN A 10 -14.61 -7.48 7.53
C GLN A 10 -13.22 -6.96 7.85
N LEU A 11 -12.22 -7.59 7.26
CA LEU A 11 -10.82 -7.22 7.37
C LEU A 11 -10.40 -6.45 6.12
N ALA A 12 -9.77 -5.31 6.33
CA ALA A 12 -9.10 -4.57 5.28
C ALA A 12 -7.59 -4.68 5.44
N ILE A 13 -6.88 -4.61 4.33
CA ILE A 13 -5.42 -4.69 4.30
C ILE A 13 -4.85 -3.27 4.31
N TYR A 14 -3.92 -3.02 5.22
CA TYR A 14 -3.17 -1.77 5.27
C TYR A 14 -1.67 -2.04 5.13
N CYS A 15 -0.96 -1.09 4.52
CA CYS A 15 0.49 -1.11 4.48
C CYS A 15 1.03 -0.81 5.88
N ASP A 16 1.92 -1.66 6.40
CA ASP A 16 2.51 -1.48 7.72
C ASP A 16 3.46 -0.27 7.77
N SER A 17 4.06 0.09 6.63
CA SER A 17 5.01 1.20 6.54
C SER A 17 4.36 2.58 6.41
N CYS A 18 3.29 2.72 5.61
CA CYS A 18 2.69 4.02 5.31
C CYS A 18 1.20 4.12 5.66
N GLY A 19 0.56 3.03 6.09
CA GLY A 19 -0.87 3.00 6.42
C GLY A 19 -1.80 3.10 5.21
N ASP A 20 -1.29 2.99 3.98
CA ASP A 20 -2.10 3.01 2.77
C ASP A 20 -3.07 1.82 2.77
N LEU A 21 -4.28 2.01 2.21
CA LEU A 21 -5.33 0.99 2.20
C LEU A 21 -5.28 0.24 0.87
N TYR A 22 -5.29 -1.10 0.93
CA TYR A 22 -5.38 -1.90 -0.28
C TYR A 22 -6.78 -1.75 -0.92
N THR A 23 -6.80 -1.19 -2.12
CA THR A 23 -8.00 -1.01 -2.94
C THR A 23 -7.87 -1.79 -4.25
N ASP A 24 -9.01 -2.15 -4.84
CA ASP A 24 -9.07 -2.66 -6.21
C ASP A 24 -8.68 -1.58 -7.24
N ALA A 25 -8.63 -1.93 -8.52
CA ALA A 25 -8.32 -1.03 -9.63
C ALA A 25 -9.30 0.16 -9.72
N ASP A 26 -10.55 -0.03 -9.29
CA ASP A 26 -11.56 1.02 -9.21
C ASP A 26 -11.45 1.90 -7.94
N GLY A 27 -10.48 1.63 -7.07
CA GLY A 27 -10.25 2.38 -5.82
C GLY A 27 -11.17 1.97 -4.67
N GLU A 28 -11.94 0.89 -4.82
CA GLU A 28 -12.77 0.36 -3.75
C GLU A 28 -11.95 -0.52 -2.79
N SER A 29 -12.15 -0.33 -1.48
CA SER A 29 -11.49 -1.13 -0.46
C SER A 29 -11.94 -2.58 -0.50
N ILE A 30 -10.98 -3.50 -0.65
CA ILE A 30 -11.27 -4.93 -0.68
C ILE A 30 -11.34 -5.45 0.76
N CYS A 31 -12.47 -6.10 1.05
CA CYS A 31 -12.77 -6.68 2.35
C CYS A 31 -12.61 -8.20 2.34
N PHE A 32 -12.01 -8.74 3.39
CA PHE A 32 -11.80 -10.17 3.59
C PHE A 32 -12.57 -10.68 4.82
N ASP A 33 -12.99 -11.94 4.78
CA ASP A 33 -13.69 -12.57 5.89
C ASP A 33 -12.72 -13.05 6.99
N SER A 34 -11.44 -13.25 6.64
CA SER A 34 -10.41 -13.72 7.59
C SER A 34 -9.00 -13.25 7.21
N SER A 35 -8.12 -13.16 8.21
CA SER A 35 -6.72 -12.80 8.01
C SER A 35 -5.98 -13.82 7.15
N HIS A 36 -6.33 -15.10 7.27
CA HIS A 36 -5.77 -16.16 6.44
C HIS A 36 -6.11 -15.96 4.96
N GLN A 37 -7.36 -15.58 4.65
CA GLN A 37 -7.78 -15.28 3.29
C GLN A 37 -7.03 -14.06 2.73
N ALA A 38 -6.91 -12.98 3.51
CA ALA A 38 -6.14 -11.79 3.15
C ALA A 38 -4.66 -12.12 2.87
N ALA A 39 -4.01 -12.88 3.77
CA ALA A 39 -2.63 -13.32 3.61
C ALA A 39 -2.43 -14.20 2.37
N SER A 40 -3.32 -15.17 2.14
CA SER A 40 -3.27 -16.04 0.96
C SER A 40 -3.46 -15.28 -0.34
N TYR A 41 -4.32 -14.26 -0.30
CA TYR A 41 -4.57 -13.39 -1.45
C TYR A 41 -3.35 -12.53 -1.79
N LEU A 42 -2.68 -11.97 -0.78
CA LEU A 42 -1.44 -11.19 -0.96
C LEU A 42 -0.22 -12.05 -1.30
N ALA A 43 -0.16 -13.30 -0.84
CA ALA A 43 0.97 -14.20 -1.11
C ALA A 43 1.21 -14.44 -2.61
N ILE A 44 0.20 -14.19 -3.46
CA ILE A 44 0.29 -14.29 -4.92
C ILE A 44 0.99 -13.06 -5.54
N GLY A 45 1.26 -12.02 -4.75
CA GLY A 45 1.94 -10.80 -5.21
C GLY A 45 1.07 -9.94 -6.11
N ARG A 46 -0.17 -9.63 -5.67
CA ARG A 46 -1.11 -8.79 -6.41
C ARG A 46 -0.80 -7.30 -6.26
N ASP A 47 -0.90 -6.57 -7.37
CA ASP A 47 -0.78 -5.10 -7.45
C ASP A 47 0.49 -4.52 -6.81
N GLY A 48 1.58 -5.31 -6.79
CA GLY A 48 2.85 -4.91 -6.20
C GLY A 48 2.87 -4.91 -4.67
N TRP A 49 1.77 -5.30 -4.02
CA TRP A 49 1.72 -5.54 -2.58
C TRP A 49 2.34 -6.89 -2.25
N LEU A 50 3.07 -6.92 -1.14
CA LEU A 50 3.78 -8.10 -0.66
C LEU A 50 3.43 -8.34 0.80
N TYR A 51 3.24 -9.61 1.14
CA TYR A 51 3.18 -10.09 2.51
C TYR A 51 4.33 -11.06 2.73
N ASP A 52 5.25 -10.75 3.66
CA ASP A 52 6.44 -11.57 3.97
C ASP A 52 6.15 -12.66 5.03
N GLY A 53 4.92 -12.70 5.56
CA GLY A 53 4.54 -13.58 6.67
C GLY A 53 4.49 -12.86 8.02
N ASP A 54 5.01 -11.63 8.09
CA ASP A 54 4.89 -10.74 9.26
C ASP A 54 4.30 -9.39 8.84
N GLN A 55 4.96 -8.68 7.92
CA GLN A 55 4.55 -7.35 7.49
C GLN A 55 3.93 -7.34 6.08
N ILE A 56 3.00 -6.41 5.87
CA ILE A 56 2.39 -6.11 4.57
C ILE A 56 2.97 -4.79 4.05
N THR A 57 3.53 -4.81 2.84
CA THR A 57 4.17 -3.66 2.22
C THR A 57 3.52 -3.36 0.87
N CYS A 58 3.08 -2.12 0.67
CA CYS A 58 2.52 -1.69 -0.61
C CYS A 58 3.62 -1.51 -1.68
N GLY A 59 3.22 -1.52 -2.95
CA GLY A 59 4.14 -1.34 -4.08
C GLY A 59 4.95 -0.04 -3.99
N GLY A 60 4.34 1.04 -3.49
CA GLY A 60 5.03 2.33 -3.27
C GLY A 60 6.20 2.20 -2.29
N CYS A 61 5.93 1.72 -1.07
CA CYS A 61 6.97 1.52 -0.05
C CYS A 61 8.05 0.53 -0.49
N ARG A 62 7.68 -0.52 -1.23
CA ARG A 62 8.64 -1.49 -1.76
C ARG A 62 9.59 -0.84 -2.78
N ILE A 63 9.04 -0.07 -3.72
CA ILE A 63 9.84 0.67 -4.70
C ILE A 63 10.70 1.72 -4.00
N THR A 64 10.19 2.41 -2.99
CA THR A 64 10.98 3.36 -2.19
C THR A 64 12.15 2.68 -1.50
N ALA A 65 11.93 1.53 -0.85
CA ALA A 65 12.99 0.74 -0.21
C ALA A 65 14.02 0.20 -1.23
N GLU A 66 13.58 -0.24 -2.41
CA GLU A 66 14.47 -0.63 -3.50
C GLU A 66 15.29 0.57 -4.00
N CYS A 67 14.65 1.72 -4.23
CA CYS A 67 15.31 2.93 -4.69
C CYS A 67 16.30 3.47 -3.61
N ASP A 68 16.00 3.36 -2.31
CA ASP A 68 16.93 3.67 -1.20
C ASP A 68 18.15 2.73 -1.19
N THR A 69 17.92 1.41 -1.28
CA THR A 69 18.98 0.40 -1.34
C THR A 69 19.93 0.62 -2.51
N HIS A 70 19.40 1.09 -3.64
CA HIS A 70 20.18 1.40 -4.85
C HIS A 70 20.84 2.79 -4.82
N GLY A 71 20.68 3.56 -3.73
CA GLY A 71 21.25 4.89 -3.57
C GLY A 71 20.59 5.94 -4.45
N HIS A 72 19.34 5.73 -4.87
CA HIS A 72 18.60 6.72 -5.61
C HIS A 72 18.21 7.88 -4.70
N ARG A 73 18.23 9.10 -5.24
CA ARG A 73 17.88 10.30 -4.51
C ARG A 73 16.43 10.68 -4.79
N PHE A 74 15.67 10.92 -3.73
CA PHE A 74 14.35 11.51 -3.82
C PHE A 74 14.52 13.02 -3.91
N ALA A 75 14.19 13.60 -5.07
CA ALA A 75 14.26 15.02 -5.31
C ALA A 75 12.85 15.60 -5.42
N ARG A 76 12.70 16.84 -4.98
CA ARG A 76 11.44 17.56 -5.12
C ARG A 76 11.30 17.94 -6.59
N SER A 77 10.35 17.36 -7.31
CA SER A 77 10.11 17.77 -8.70
C SER A 77 9.67 19.23 -8.71
N SER A 78 10.47 20.11 -9.31
CA SER A 78 10.26 21.57 -9.36
C SER A 78 8.97 22.00 -10.07
N GLU A 79 8.28 21.06 -10.72
CA GLU A 79 7.06 21.30 -11.50
C GLU A 79 5.76 20.88 -10.78
N SER A 80 5.85 20.28 -9.60
CA SER A 80 4.69 19.82 -8.83
C SER A 80 4.48 20.70 -7.59
N ARG A 81 3.31 21.35 -7.49
CA ARG A 81 2.84 21.99 -6.23
C ARG A 81 2.59 20.97 -5.11
N SER A 82 2.68 19.68 -5.41
CA SER A 82 2.59 18.58 -4.47
C SER A 82 3.91 18.43 -3.71
N THR A 83 3.85 18.34 -2.38
CA THR A 83 5.00 18.14 -1.48
C THR A 83 5.67 16.78 -1.62
N SER A 84 5.06 15.84 -2.35
CA SER A 84 5.57 14.48 -2.55
C SER A 84 6.92 14.50 -3.27
N LEU A 85 7.99 14.14 -2.56
CA LEU A 85 9.29 13.86 -3.16
C LEU A 85 9.12 12.73 -4.18
N ARG A 86 9.89 12.71 -5.27
CA ARG A 86 9.89 11.60 -6.22
C ARG A 86 11.32 11.13 -6.45
N CYS A 87 11.48 9.84 -6.65
CA CYS A 87 12.77 9.31 -7.03
C CYS A 87 13.17 9.82 -8.42
N ASP A 88 14.36 10.44 -8.51
CA ASP A 88 14.89 11.02 -9.75
C ASP A 88 15.15 9.97 -10.85
N ARG A 89 15.32 8.70 -10.44
CA ARG A 89 15.59 7.57 -11.34
C ARG A 89 14.34 6.78 -11.73
N CYS A 90 13.53 6.43 -10.73
CA CYS A 90 12.39 5.51 -10.89
C CYS A 90 11.04 6.25 -11.02
N GLY A 91 11.00 7.57 -10.77
CA GLY A 91 9.78 8.39 -10.80
C GLY A 91 8.77 8.09 -9.68
N ALA A 92 9.13 7.15 -8.80
CA ALA A 92 8.31 6.67 -7.70
C ALA A 92 8.05 7.79 -6.68
N PRO A 93 6.81 7.98 -6.21
CA PRO A 93 6.52 8.90 -5.13
C PRO A 93 7.19 8.42 -3.85
N ASP A 94 7.76 9.36 -3.11
CA ASP A 94 8.13 9.21 -1.73
C ASP A 94 6.84 9.05 -0.92
N ASN A 95 6.71 7.88 -0.29
CA ASN A 95 5.46 7.46 0.33
C ASN A 95 5.35 7.91 1.79
N GLU A 96 6.10 8.95 2.17
CA GLU A 96 5.92 9.68 3.43
C GLU A 96 4.59 10.44 3.38
N GLN A 97 3.47 9.71 3.47
CA GLN A 97 2.20 10.32 3.82
C GLN A 97 2.30 10.74 5.29
N GLU A 98 2.55 12.03 5.49
CA GLU A 98 2.45 12.73 6.77
C GLU A 98 1.11 12.37 7.43
N ASN A 99 1.15 11.52 8.46
CA ASN A 99 -0.02 11.25 9.30
C ASN A 99 -0.24 12.45 10.24
N PRO A 100 -1.31 13.26 10.09
CA PRO A 100 -1.61 14.28 11.08
C PRO A 100 -2.07 13.59 12.37
N LYS A 101 -1.19 13.66 13.38
CA LYS A 101 -1.43 13.24 14.75
C LYS A 101 -2.67 13.88 15.37
#